data_AF-A0AAW8CKL8-F1
#
_entry.id   AF-A0AAW8CKL8-F1
#
_cell.length_a   1.000
_cell.length_b   1.000
_cell.length_c   1.000
_cell.angle_alpha   90.00
_cell.angle_beta   90.00
_cell.angle_gamma   90.00
#
_symmetry.space_group_name_H-M   'P 1'
#
loop_
_entity.id
_entity.type
_entity.pdbx_description
1 polymer ?
#
loop_
_entity_poly.entity_id
_entity_poly.type
_entity_poly.pdbx_seq_one_letter_code
_entity_poly.pdbx_strand_id
1 'polypeptide(L)'
;MVNPKEQQIIDFISQHTECSSKEIFDGLSLSVSYATLKRTLSTLISNHYLIAVGKGRAKKYSVSPVFKLIQPIDLKEYYNKDIDERDIKEQFDFSVINEVLAKYCVFTAQELSVLNRLQETFINNISQLSEFQYKKEFERLAIDLSWKSSQIEGNTYSLLETERLLKERETASGKTQEEAMMLLNHKETLDFILDNSTYLDNLTVAKIKNIHSIRDIYQS
;
A
#
# COMPACT_ATOMS: atom_id res chain seq x y z
N MET A 1 5.34 -9.76 -10.51
CA MET A 1 4.85 -9.23 -11.80
C MET A 1 4.20 -10.37 -12.59
N VAL A 2 2.97 -10.15 -13.02
CA VAL A 2 2.22 -11.08 -13.89
C VAL A 2 2.89 -11.07 -15.27
N ASN A 3 3.24 -12.23 -15.82
CA ASN A 3 3.77 -12.31 -17.18
C ASN A 3 2.67 -11.94 -18.20
N PRO A 4 2.97 -11.34 -19.37
CA PRO A 4 1.97 -11.07 -20.41
C PRO A 4 1.02 -12.23 -20.73
N LYS A 5 1.50 -13.48 -20.70
CA LYS A 5 0.66 -14.67 -20.93
C LYS A 5 -0.31 -14.96 -19.79
N GLU A 6 0.14 -14.74 -18.56
CA GLU A 6 -0.69 -14.88 -17.37
C GLU A 6 -1.77 -13.79 -17.37
N GLN A 7 -1.42 -12.57 -17.78
CA GLN A 7 -2.36 -11.46 -17.89
C GLN A 7 -3.45 -11.77 -18.91
N GLN A 8 -3.10 -12.29 -20.10
CA GLN A 8 -4.11 -12.72 -21.09
C GLN A 8 -5.10 -13.76 -20.55
N ILE A 9 -4.62 -14.73 -19.76
CA ILE A 9 -5.48 -15.74 -19.12
C ILE A 9 -6.43 -15.08 -18.13
N ILE A 10 -5.90 -14.19 -17.30
CA ILE A 10 -6.69 -13.47 -16.29
C ILE A 10 -7.72 -12.55 -16.96
N ASP A 11 -7.34 -11.79 -17.98
CA ASP A 11 -8.22 -10.89 -18.71
C ASP A 11 -9.38 -11.65 -19.35
N PHE A 12 -9.09 -12.79 -19.98
CA PHE A 12 -10.12 -13.67 -20.53
C PHE A 12 -11.08 -14.17 -19.43
N ILE A 13 -10.56 -14.64 -18.30
CA ILE A 13 -11.40 -15.09 -17.19
C ILE A 13 -12.18 -13.92 -16.59
N SER A 14 -11.66 -12.68 -16.59
CA SER A 14 -12.35 -11.50 -16.04
C SER A 14 -13.56 -11.06 -16.86
N GLN A 15 -13.56 -11.35 -18.16
CA GLN A 15 -14.67 -11.07 -19.09
C GLN A 15 -15.78 -12.13 -19.00
N HIS A 16 -15.55 -13.22 -18.26
CA HIS A 16 -16.47 -14.32 -18.08
C HIS A 16 -16.73 -14.57 -16.58
N THR A 17 -17.83 -15.23 -16.22
CA THR A 17 -18.11 -15.48 -14.78
C THR A 17 -17.23 -16.60 -14.23
N GLU A 18 -17.18 -17.73 -14.93
CA GLU A 18 -16.38 -18.90 -14.56
C GLU A 18 -16.00 -19.69 -15.82
N CYS A 19 -14.73 -19.99 -16.01
CA CYS A 19 -14.26 -20.73 -17.19
C CYS A 19 -13.58 -22.05 -16.81
N SER A 20 -13.83 -23.11 -17.55
CA SER A 20 -13.07 -24.35 -17.52
C SER A 20 -11.71 -24.19 -18.21
N SER A 21 -10.74 -25.05 -17.90
CA SER A 21 -9.45 -25.00 -18.58
C SER A 21 -9.54 -25.22 -20.09
N LYS A 22 -10.58 -25.93 -20.57
CA LYS A 22 -10.80 -26.15 -22.01
C LYS A 22 -11.31 -24.87 -22.69
N GLU A 23 -12.30 -24.20 -22.10
CA GLU A 23 -12.82 -22.93 -22.62
C GLU A 23 -11.72 -21.87 -22.70
N ILE A 24 -10.86 -21.78 -21.68
CA ILE A 24 -9.70 -20.88 -21.67
C ILE A 24 -8.72 -21.22 -22.81
N PHE A 25 -8.44 -22.51 -23.02
CA PHE A 25 -7.51 -22.96 -24.05
C PHE A 25 -8.02 -22.68 -25.47
N ASP A 26 -9.28 -23.03 -25.72
CA ASP A 26 -9.92 -22.88 -27.02
C ASP A 26 -10.15 -21.39 -27.34
N GLY A 27 -10.51 -20.58 -26.34
CA GLY A 27 -10.81 -19.15 -26.51
C GLY A 27 -9.58 -18.27 -26.75
N LEU A 28 -8.46 -18.55 -26.09
CA LEU A 28 -7.26 -17.69 -26.20
C LEU A 28 -6.35 -18.04 -27.38
N SER A 29 -6.59 -19.16 -28.10
CA SER A 29 -5.73 -19.64 -29.20
C SER A 29 -4.23 -19.55 -28.88
N LEU A 30 -3.85 -19.82 -27.62
CA LEU A 30 -2.50 -19.57 -27.15
C LEU A 30 -1.51 -20.47 -27.88
N SER A 31 -0.32 -19.95 -28.18
CA SER A 31 0.78 -20.71 -28.76
C SER A 31 1.43 -21.73 -27.78
N VAL A 32 0.74 -22.09 -26.69
CA VAL A 32 1.26 -22.99 -25.65
C VAL A 32 0.45 -24.28 -25.62
N SER A 33 1.06 -25.36 -25.13
CA SER A 33 0.34 -26.62 -24.95
C SER A 33 -0.68 -26.54 -23.81
N TYR A 34 -1.72 -27.37 -23.88
CA TYR A 34 -2.74 -27.49 -22.83
C TYR A 34 -2.13 -27.84 -21.46
N ALA A 35 -1.07 -28.64 -21.43
CA ALA A 35 -0.32 -28.96 -20.21
C ALA A 35 0.34 -27.72 -19.59
N THR A 36 0.89 -26.83 -20.44
CA THR A 36 1.48 -25.57 -20.00
C THR A 36 0.42 -24.65 -19.40
N LEU A 37 -0.75 -24.53 -20.06
CA LEU A 37 -1.88 -23.76 -19.51
C LEU A 37 -2.27 -24.25 -18.12
N LYS A 38 -2.42 -25.58 -17.94
CA LYS A 38 -2.75 -26.16 -16.62
C LYS A 38 -1.71 -25.84 -15.56
N ARG A 39 -0.41 -25.86 -15.91
CA ARG A 39 0.66 -25.47 -15.00
C ARG A 39 0.54 -23.99 -14.62
N THR A 40 0.30 -23.12 -15.60
CA THR A 40 0.09 -21.68 -15.37
C THR A 40 -1.12 -21.42 -14.47
N LEU A 41 -2.26 -22.08 -14.71
CA LEU A 41 -3.45 -21.98 -13.85
C LEU A 41 -3.14 -22.40 -12.40
N SER A 42 -2.36 -23.47 -12.21
CA SER A 42 -1.91 -23.86 -10.87
C SER A 42 -1.04 -22.79 -10.19
N THR A 43 -0.13 -22.16 -10.94
CA THR A 43 0.70 -21.04 -10.44
C THR A 43 -0.15 -19.82 -10.08
N LEU A 44 -1.13 -19.49 -10.92
CA LEU A 44 -2.06 -18.38 -10.65
C LEU A 44 -2.91 -18.61 -9.41
N ILE A 45 -3.27 -19.86 -9.11
CA ILE A 45 -3.99 -20.21 -7.87
C ILE A 45 -3.06 -20.16 -6.66
N SER A 46 -1.82 -20.65 -6.78
CA SER A 46 -0.86 -20.59 -5.66
C SER A 46 -0.49 -19.16 -5.30
N ASN A 47 -0.51 -18.24 -6.27
CA ASN A 47 -0.31 -16.81 -6.06
C ASN A 47 -1.59 -16.07 -5.64
N HIS A 48 -2.69 -16.80 -5.42
CA HIS A 48 -4.01 -16.24 -5.10
C HIS A 48 -4.57 -15.28 -6.15
N TYR A 49 -4.17 -15.37 -7.42
CA TYR A 49 -4.72 -14.53 -8.50
C TYR A 49 -6.02 -15.09 -9.05
N LEU A 50 -6.14 -16.42 -9.07
CA LEU A 50 -7.34 -17.14 -9.44
C LEU A 50 -7.83 -18.01 -8.28
N ILE A 51 -9.12 -18.30 -8.27
CA ILE A 51 -9.71 -19.34 -7.45
C ILE A 51 -10.25 -20.45 -8.34
N ALA A 52 -10.19 -21.69 -7.85
CA ALA A 52 -10.82 -22.83 -8.51
C ALA A 52 -12.14 -23.15 -7.83
N VAL A 53 -13.21 -23.19 -8.61
CA VAL A 53 -14.57 -23.54 -8.18
C VAL A 53 -14.91 -24.93 -8.73
N GLY A 54 -15.54 -25.77 -7.91
CA GLY A 54 -15.90 -27.14 -8.29
C GLY A 54 -14.74 -28.15 -8.27
N LYS A 55 -15.01 -29.40 -8.67
CA LYS A 55 -14.05 -30.52 -8.66
C LYS A 55 -14.12 -31.34 -9.94
N GLY A 56 -12.98 -31.96 -10.31
CA GLY A 56 -12.90 -32.87 -11.45
C GLY A 56 -13.30 -32.21 -12.77
N ARG A 57 -14.29 -32.80 -13.47
CA ARG A 57 -14.81 -32.28 -14.75
C ARG A 57 -15.59 -30.97 -14.61
N ALA A 58 -16.07 -30.65 -13.40
CA ALA A 58 -16.77 -29.40 -13.11
C ALA A 58 -15.82 -28.30 -12.59
N LYS A 59 -14.50 -28.51 -12.64
CA LYS A 59 -13.53 -27.52 -12.17
C LYS A 59 -13.51 -26.32 -13.12
N LYS A 60 -13.86 -25.15 -12.60
CA LYS A 60 -13.78 -23.86 -13.27
C LYS A 60 -12.88 -22.91 -12.49
N TYR A 61 -12.50 -21.82 -13.14
CA TYR A 61 -11.63 -20.79 -12.60
C TYR A 61 -12.32 -19.43 -12.69
N SER A 62 -12.15 -18.62 -11.66
CA SER A 62 -12.60 -17.24 -11.62
C SER A 62 -11.52 -16.36 -11.00
N VAL A 63 -11.57 -15.06 -11.30
CA VAL A 63 -10.64 -14.08 -10.74
C VAL A 63 -10.86 -13.98 -9.23
N SER A 64 -9.77 -14.08 -8.46
CA SER A 64 -9.88 -14.02 -7.01
C SER A 64 -10.27 -12.61 -6.53
N PRO A 65 -10.91 -12.48 -5.36
CA PRO A 65 -11.14 -11.17 -4.75
C PRO A 65 -9.84 -10.40 -4.47
N VAL A 66 -8.74 -11.11 -4.15
CA VAL A 66 -7.43 -10.51 -3.90
C VAL A 66 -6.87 -9.87 -5.16
N PHE A 67 -6.93 -10.57 -6.29
CA PHE A 67 -6.40 -10.05 -7.55
C PHE A 67 -7.11 -8.77 -7.97
N LYS A 68 -8.43 -8.66 -7.75
CA LYS A 68 -9.18 -7.43 -8.02
C LYS A 68 -8.64 -6.22 -7.24
N LEU A 69 -7.99 -6.44 -6.09
CA LEU A 69 -7.36 -5.38 -5.31
C LEU A 69 -5.94 -5.04 -5.78
N ILE A 70 -5.16 -6.04 -6.15
CA ILE A 70 -3.72 -5.90 -6.45
C ILE A 70 -3.39 -5.90 -7.94
N GLN A 71 -4.40 -6.01 -8.80
CA GLN A 71 -4.19 -6.06 -10.24
C GLN A 71 -3.46 -4.79 -10.70
N PRO A 72 -2.51 -4.91 -11.65
CA PRO A 72 -1.89 -3.74 -12.24
C PRO A 72 -2.96 -2.85 -12.89
N ILE A 73 -2.86 -1.55 -12.66
CA ILE A 73 -3.70 -0.54 -13.32
C ILE A 73 -2.79 0.23 -14.26
N ASP A 74 -3.19 0.35 -15.53
CA ASP A 74 -2.54 1.30 -16.44
C ASP A 74 -2.97 2.71 -16.01
N LEU A 75 -2.04 3.44 -15.39
CA LEU A 75 -2.30 4.79 -14.91
C LEU A 75 -2.66 5.75 -16.06
N LYS A 76 -2.08 5.58 -17.26
CA LYS A 76 -2.40 6.46 -18.39
C LYS A 76 -3.84 6.24 -18.83
N GLU A 77 -4.25 4.99 -18.96
CA GLU A 77 -5.63 4.66 -19.31
C GLU A 77 -6.61 5.11 -18.21
N TYR A 78 -6.26 4.90 -16.94
CA TYR A 78 -7.09 5.30 -15.80
C TYR A 78 -7.32 6.81 -15.74
N TYR A 79 -6.27 7.62 -15.94
CA TYR A 79 -6.37 9.09 -15.91
C TYR A 79 -6.88 9.72 -17.21
N ASN A 80 -6.98 8.95 -18.31
CA ASN A 80 -7.58 9.44 -19.56
C ASN A 80 -9.10 9.64 -19.47
N LYS A 81 -9.78 8.93 -18.55
CA LYS A 81 -11.21 9.11 -18.30
C LYS A 81 -11.44 10.22 -17.29
N ASP A 82 -12.45 11.05 -17.54
CA ASP A 82 -12.94 12.00 -16.54
C ASP A 82 -13.40 11.26 -15.28
N ILE A 83 -13.38 11.92 -14.12
CA ILE A 83 -13.77 11.31 -12.83
C ILE A 83 -15.20 10.77 -12.90
N ASP A 84 -16.10 11.48 -13.59
CA ASP A 84 -17.51 11.11 -13.72
C ASP A 84 -17.74 9.90 -14.67
N GLU A 85 -16.75 9.56 -15.50
CA GLU A 85 -16.81 8.44 -16.46
C GLU A 85 -16.15 7.16 -15.94
N ARG A 86 -15.57 7.20 -14.73
CA ARG A 86 -14.88 6.05 -14.14
C ARG A 86 -15.88 5.10 -13.49
N ASP A 87 -15.72 3.81 -13.76
CA ASP A 87 -16.42 2.76 -13.03
C ASP A 87 -15.93 2.73 -11.57
N ILE A 88 -16.77 3.17 -10.64
CA ILE A 88 -16.45 3.21 -9.20
C ILE A 88 -17.41 2.35 -8.39
N LYS A 89 -16.98 1.99 -7.18
CA LYS A 89 -17.90 1.56 -6.13
C LYS A 89 -18.40 2.80 -5.41
N GLU A 90 -19.71 3.06 -5.46
CA GLU A 90 -20.33 4.22 -4.80
C GLU A 90 -20.23 4.19 -3.27
N GLN A 91 -19.99 3.00 -2.70
CA GLN A 91 -19.90 2.80 -1.26
C GLN A 91 -18.61 2.07 -0.88
N PHE A 92 -18.16 2.31 0.34
CA PHE A 92 -17.01 1.62 0.90
C PHE A 92 -17.31 0.11 1.03
N ASP A 93 -16.45 -0.71 0.44
CA ASP A 93 -16.62 -2.16 0.45
C ASP A 93 -15.91 -2.79 1.65
N PHE A 94 -16.64 -2.97 2.74
CA PHE A 94 -16.13 -3.61 3.96
C PHE A 94 -15.70 -5.08 3.76
N SER A 95 -16.16 -5.75 2.70
CA SER A 95 -15.73 -7.12 2.41
C SER A 95 -14.25 -7.20 2.08
N VAL A 96 -13.66 -6.12 1.55
CA VAL A 96 -12.22 -6.01 1.30
C VAL A 96 -11.44 -6.27 2.57
N ILE A 97 -11.83 -5.64 3.68
CA ILE A 97 -11.13 -5.79 4.96
C ILE A 97 -11.49 -7.13 5.61
N ASN A 98 -12.79 -7.39 5.80
CA ASN A 98 -13.27 -8.46 6.66
C ASN A 98 -13.22 -9.85 6.00
N GLU A 99 -13.21 -9.91 4.67
CA GLU A 99 -13.26 -11.17 3.93
C GLU A 99 -12.03 -11.41 3.05
N VAL A 100 -11.48 -10.36 2.43
CA VAL A 100 -10.33 -10.52 1.52
C VAL A 100 -9.02 -10.42 2.30
N LEU A 101 -8.72 -9.26 2.88
CA LEU A 101 -7.46 -9.01 3.60
C LEU A 101 -7.32 -9.86 4.87
N ALA A 102 -8.44 -10.21 5.52
CA ALA A 102 -8.44 -11.08 6.68
C ALA A 102 -8.09 -12.56 6.37
N LYS A 103 -8.34 -13.02 5.13
CA LYS A 103 -8.20 -14.44 4.75
C LYS A 103 -7.03 -14.72 3.83
N TYR A 104 -6.59 -13.72 3.06
CA TYR A 104 -5.59 -13.88 2.03
C TYR A 104 -4.46 -12.88 2.22
N CYS A 105 -3.23 -13.35 2.00
CA CYS A 105 -2.09 -12.46 1.93
C CYS A 105 -2.08 -11.72 0.59
N VAL A 106 -1.90 -10.40 0.62
CA VAL A 106 -1.75 -9.56 -0.59
C VAL A 106 -0.38 -9.69 -1.24
N PHE A 107 0.59 -10.24 -0.51
CA PHE A 107 1.95 -10.45 -0.99
C PHE A 107 2.18 -11.91 -1.36
N THR A 108 2.90 -12.13 -2.45
CA THR A 108 3.43 -13.45 -2.80
C THR A 108 4.53 -13.88 -1.82
N ALA A 109 4.82 -15.18 -1.76
CA ALA A 109 5.92 -15.70 -0.93
C ALA A 109 7.29 -15.08 -1.30
N GLN A 110 7.49 -14.76 -2.58
CA GLN A 110 8.71 -14.09 -3.05
C GLN A 110 8.79 -12.65 -2.54
N GLU A 111 7.70 -11.88 -2.62
CA GLU A 111 7.64 -10.50 -2.11
C GLU A 111 7.85 -10.47 -0.60
N LEU A 112 7.22 -11.37 0.15
CA LEU A 112 7.44 -11.52 1.60
C LEU A 112 8.90 -11.83 1.93
N SER A 113 9.57 -12.69 1.15
CA SER A 113 10.99 -12.96 1.33
C SER A 113 11.85 -11.71 1.12
N VAL A 114 11.53 -10.89 0.13
CA VAL A 114 12.21 -9.62 -0.10
C VAL A 114 11.97 -8.64 1.05
N LEU A 115 10.73 -8.48 1.49
CA LEU A 115 10.35 -7.60 2.60
C LEU A 115 11.03 -8.01 3.91
N ASN A 116 11.03 -9.30 4.24
CA ASN A 116 11.68 -9.83 5.43
C ASN A 116 13.19 -9.57 5.41
N ARG A 117 13.86 -9.79 4.26
CA ARG A 117 15.29 -9.49 4.12
C ARG A 117 15.61 -8.00 4.31
N LEU A 118 14.75 -7.11 3.79
CA LEU A 118 14.90 -5.67 4.00
C LEU A 118 14.71 -5.31 5.47
N GLN A 119 13.72 -5.91 6.14
CA GLN A 119 13.48 -5.72 7.55
C GLN A 119 14.64 -6.22 8.42
N GLU A 120 15.21 -7.39 8.12
CA GLU A 120 16.41 -7.92 8.79
C GLU A 120 17.60 -6.98 8.62
N THR A 121 17.80 -6.46 7.41
CA THR A 121 18.86 -5.47 7.12
C THR A 121 18.67 -4.20 7.94
N PHE A 122 17.44 -3.69 8.01
CA PHE A 122 17.08 -2.52 8.81
C PHE A 122 17.35 -2.73 10.31
N ILE A 123 16.90 -3.86 10.87
CA ILE A 123 17.12 -4.22 12.29
C ILE A 123 18.62 -4.32 12.58
N ASN A 124 19.38 -4.99 11.71
CA ASN A 124 20.83 -5.13 11.88
C ASN A 124 21.53 -3.77 11.88
N ASN A 125 21.19 -2.88 10.94
CA ASN A 125 21.76 -1.54 10.86
C ASN A 125 21.44 -0.71 12.11
N ILE A 126 20.19 -0.72 12.58
CA ILE A 126 19.79 0.04 13.77
C ILE A 126 20.44 -0.51 15.04
N SER A 127 20.58 -1.82 15.18
CA SER A 127 21.18 -2.44 16.37
C SER A 127 22.65 -2.06 16.59
N GLN A 128 23.33 -1.59 15.55
CA GLN A 128 24.73 -1.15 15.60
C GLN A 128 24.88 0.33 15.98
N LEU A 129 23.79 1.11 16.01
CA LEU A 129 23.84 2.53 16.33
C LEU A 129 23.93 2.75 17.83
N SER A 130 24.78 3.70 18.23
CA SER A 130 24.67 4.31 19.56
C SER A 130 23.38 5.09 19.70
N GLU A 131 22.93 5.34 20.93
CA GLU A 131 21.74 6.15 21.21
C GLU A 131 21.80 7.54 20.53
N PHE A 132 22.98 8.17 20.53
CA PHE A 132 23.19 9.45 19.87
C PHE A 132 23.02 9.37 18.35
N GLN A 133 23.60 8.35 17.71
CA GLN A 133 23.45 8.15 16.26
C GLN A 133 22.00 7.83 15.90
N TYR A 134 21.34 7.00 16.69
CA TYR A 134 19.92 6.67 16.49
C TYR A 134 19.05 7.93 16.54
N LYS A 135 19.18 8.74 17.59
CA LYS A 135 18.43 10.00 17.73
C LYS A 135 18.69 10.96 16.56
N LYS A 136 19.94 11.05 16.10
CA LYS A 136 20.31 11.92 14.96
C LYS A 136 19.68 11.45 13.64
N GLU A 137 19.73 10.15 13.34
CA GLU A 137 19.12 9.61 12.12
C GLU A 137 17.58 9.68 12.19
N PHE A 138 16.99 9.47 13.37
CA PHE A 138 15.56 9.67 13.57
C PHE A 138 15.14 11.13 13.38
N GLU A 139 15.91 12.10 13.90
CA GLU A 139 15.61 13.53 13.71
C GLU A 139 15.57 13.90 12.22
N ARG A 140 16.52 13.38 11.42
CA ARG A 140 16.54 13.56 9.96
C ARG A 140 15.29 12.98 9.31
N LEU A 141 14.95 11.73 9.65
CA LEU A 141 13.74 11.08 9.16
C LEU A 141 12.48 11.87 9.55
N ALA A 142 12.40 12.38 10.77
CA ALA A 142 11.27 13.15 11.25
C ALA A 142 11.10 14.47 10.48
N ILE A 143 12.20 15.15 10.13
CA ILE A 143 12.18 16.35 9.29
C ILE A 143 11.67 16.01 7.89
N ASP A 144 12.23 14.98 7.26
CA ASP A 144 11.85 14.55 5.92
C ASP A 144 10.38 14.14 5.84
N LEU A 145 9.90 13.35 6.81
CA LEU A 145 8.51 12.92 6.90
C LEU A 145 7.56 14.08 7.15
N SER A 146 7.88 14.98 8.07
CA SER A 146 7.05 16.15 8.39
C SER A 146 6.93 17.08 7.19
N TRP A 147 8.04 17.36 6.51
CA TRP A 147 8.06 18.15 5.28
C TRP A 147 7.22 17.49 4.18
N LYS A 148 7.47 16.21 3.89
CA LYS A 148 6.82 15.55 2.75
C LYS A 148 5.31 15.35 2.97
N SER A 149 4.91 15.00 4.20
CA SER A 149 3.49 14.88 4.57
C SER A 149 2.78 16.23 4.40
N SER A 150 3.34 17.29 4.97
CA SER A 150 2.74 18.63 4.90
C SER A 150 2.69 19.15 3.46
N GLN A 151 3.70 18.87 2.64
CA GLN A 151 3.71 19.24 1.22
C GLN A 151 2.56 18.59 0.44
N ILE A 152 2.24 17.32 0.73
CA ILE A 152 1.10 16.63 0.10
C ILE A 152 -0.22 17.28 0.53
N GLU A 153 -0.29 17.79 1.77
CA GLU A 153 -1.41 18.56 2.31
C GLU A 153 -1.43 20.04 1.82
N GLY A 154 -0.51 20.44 0.93
CA GLY A 154 -0.49 21.76 0.29
C GLY A 154 0.45 22.78 0.93
N ASN A 155 1.21 22.40 1.96
CA ASN A 155 2.17 23.27 2.62
C ASN A 155 3.32 23.67 1.68
N THR A 156 3.70 24.95 1.71
CA THR A 156 4.66 25.53 0.76
C THR A 156 6.09 25.65 1.30
N TYR A 157 6.36 25.22 2.54
CA TYR A 157 7.72 25.15 3.07
C TYR A 157 8.61 24.23 2.21
N SER A 158 9.83 24.70 1.91
CA SER A 158 10.90 23.87 1.37
C SER A 158 11.54 23.03 2.49
N LEU A 159 12.29 21.99 2.10
CA LEU A 159 12.96 21.11 3.06
C LEU A 159 13.90 21.89 4.00
N LEU A 160 14.65 22.88 3.48
CA LEU A 160 15.57 23.70 4.27
C LEU A 160 14.83 24.61 5.25
N GLU A 161 13.72 25.22 4.82
CA GLU A 161 12.88 26.04 5.70
C GLU A 161 12.25 25.18 6.81
N THR A 162 11.81 23.96 6.48
CA THR A 162 11.30 23.00 7.47
C THR A 162 12.39 22.61 8.47
N GLU A 163 13.61 22.30 8.00
CA GLU A 163 14.72 21.95 8.89
C GLU A 163 15.01 23.09 9.89
N ARG A 164 15.08 24.34 9.42
CA ARG A 164 15.29 25.51 10.29
C ARG A 164 14.13 25.70 11.27
N LEU A 165 12.89 25.57 10.81
CA LEU A 165 11.73 25.67 11.70
C LEU A 165 11.76 24.60 12.80
N LEU A 166 12.04 23.36 12.45
CA LEU A 166 11.99 22.24 13.40
C LEU A 166 13.18 22.24 14.39
N LYS A 167 14.37 22.68 13.96
CA LYS A 167 15.58 22.71 14.80
C LYS A 167 15.78 24.02 15.55
N GLU A 168 15.54 25.14 14.89
CA GLU A 168 15.90 26.48 15.35
C GLU A 168 14.66 27.32 15.73
N ARG A 169 13.45 26.81 15.48
CA ARG A 169 12.17 27.51 15.68
C ARG A 169 12.08 28.81 14.88
N GLU A 170 12.82 28.90 13.77
CA GLU A 170 12.80 30.04 12.85
C GLU A 170 11.69 29.87 11.80
N THR A 171 10.78 30.85 11.72
CA THR A 171 9.75 30.88 10.69
C THR A 171 10.30 31.46 9.38
N ALA A 172 9.85 30.92 8.25
CA ALA A 172 10.26 31.41 6.95
C ALA A 172 9.41 32.62 6.54
N SER A 173 10.04 33.61 5.92
CA SER A 173 9.37 34.83 5.46
C SER A 173 8.29 34.51 4.41
N GLY A 174 7.13 35.13 4.55
CA GLY A 174 6.01 34.93 3.61
C GLY A 174 5.26 33.61 3.77
N LYS A 175 5.56 32.82 4.81
CA LYS A 175 4.78 31.63 5.19
C LYS A 175 3.76 31.95 6.25
N THR A 176 2.65 31.23 6.24
CA THR A 176 1.61 31.46 7.25
C THR A 176 1.95 30.76 8.56
N GLN A 177 1.32 31.22 9.65
CA GLN A 177 1.45 30.56 10.94
C GLN A 177 0.88 29.14 10.90
N GLU A 178 -0.21 28.91 10.16
CA GLU A 178 -0.82 27.59 10.02
C GLU A 178 0.14 26.61 9.33
N GLU A 179 0.85 27.03 8.29
CA GLU A 179 1.85 26.20 7.61
C GLU A 179 3.00 25.82 8.54
N ALA A 180 3.50 26.78 9.33
CA ALA A 180 4.54 26.50 10.32
C ALA A 180 4.03 25.52 11.40
N MET A 181 2.80 25.73 11.87
CA MET A 181 2.23 24.92 12.95
C MET A 181 1.98 23.48 12.53
N MET A 182 1.51 23.26 11.30
CA MET A 182 1.33 21.92 10.74
C MET A 182 2.64 21.11 10.81
N LEU A 183 3.77 21.71 10.46
CA LEU A 183 5.09 21.07 10.52
C LEU A 183 5.52 20.77 11.96
N LEU A 184 5.32 21.73 12.88
CA LEU A 184 5.63 21.55 14.29
C LEU A 184 4.80 20.43 14.91
N ASN A 185 3.50 20.39 14.64
CA ASN A 185 2.60 19.36 15.15
C ASN A 185 2.94 17.97 14.61
N HIS A 186 3.33 17.87 13.33
CA HIS A 186 3.84 16.61 12.76
C HIS A 186 5.07 16.10 13.50
N LYS A 187 6.03 16.99 13.79
CA LYS A 187 7.22 16.64 14.57
C LYS A 187 6.86 16.21 16.00
N GLU A 188 6.01 16.97 16.69
CA GLU A 188 5.56 16.64 18.05
C GLU A 188 4.84 15.29 18.11
N THR A 189 4.04 14.97 17.09
CA THR A 189 3.37 13.67 16.98
C THR A 189 4.38 12.53 16.85
N LEU A 190 5.43 12.70 16.04
CA LEU A 190 6.50 11.70 15.87
C LEU A 190 7.32 11.53 17.16
N ASP A 191 7.69 12.63 17.80
CA ASP A 191 8.43 12.63 19.07
C ASP A 191 7.59 11.94 20.17
N PHE A 192 6.29 12.22 20.25
CA PHE A 192 5.38 11.55 21.18
C PHE A 192 5.33 10.02 20.97
N ILE A 193 5.23 9.56 19.72
CA ILE A 193 5.21 8.12 19.41
C ILE A 193 6.54 7.48 19.78
N LEU A 194 7.66 8.16 19.54
CA LEU A 194 8.99 7.64 19.87
C LEU A 194 9.19 7.50 21.38
N ASP A 195 8.83 8.54 22.13
CA ASP A 195 8.94 8.57 23.59
C ASP A 195 8.00 7.54 24.25
N ASN A 196 6.95 7.12 23.54
CA ASN A 196 5.97 6.14 23.99
C ASN A 196 5.96 4.91 23.06
N SER A 197 7.07 4.20 22.95
CA SER A 197 7.28 3.13 21.97
C SER A 197 6.21 2.01 21.97
N THR A 198 5.51 1.79 23.09
CA THR A 198 4.44 0.78 23.22
C THR A 198 3.03 1.35 23.03
N TYR A 199 2.90 2.65 22.73
CA TYR A 199 1.61 3.32 22.58
C TYR A 199 0.74 2.66 21.51
N LEU A 200 1.36 2.16 20.44
CA LEU A 200 0.67 1.56 19.29
C LEU A 200 0.38 0.05 19.41
N ASP A 201 0.93 -0.66 20.40
CA ASP A 201 0.83 -2.13 20.51
C ASP A 201 -0.61 -2.65 20.61
N ASN A 202 -1.52 -1.81 21.12
CA ASN A 202 -2.95 -2.08 21.16
C ASN A 202 -3.69 -0.84 20.68
N LEU A 203 -3.80 -0.69 19.36
CA LEU A 203 -4.41 0.47 18.74
C LEU A 203 -5.94 0.48 19.01
N THR A 204 -6.43 1.59 19.56
CA THR A 204 -7.86 1.82 19.78
C THR A 204 -8.28 3.12 19.10
N VAL A 205 -9.57 3.29 18.83
CA VAL A 205 -10.11 4.55 18.29
C VAL A 205 -9.72 5.75 19.17
N ALA A 206 -9.68 5.57 20.49
CA ALA A 206 -9.25 6.63 21.41
C ALA A 206 -7.78 7.03 21.21
N LYS A 207 -6.89 6.05 21.02
CA LYS A 207 -5.46 6.32 20.73
C LYS A 207 -5.26 6.99 19.38
N ILE A 208 -6.02 6.56 18.35
CA ILE A 208 -6.00 7.21 17.04
C ILE A 208 -6.44 8.67 17.16
N LYS A 209 -7.56 8.93 17.86
CA LYS A 209 -8.05 10.30 18.10
C LYS A 209 -7.05 11.15 18.88
N ASN A 210 -6.32 10.56 19.83
CA ASN A 210 -5.29 11.26 20.57
C ASN A 210 -4.13 11.68 19.65
N ILE A 211 -3.61 10.78 18.83
CA ILE A 211 -2.57 11.11 17.82
C ILE A 211 -3.05 12.22 16.89
N HIS A 212 -4.29 12.14 16.39
CA HIS A 212 -4.89 13.20 15.58
C HIS A 212 -4.98 14.52 16.35
N SER A 213 -5.39 14.50 17.61
CA SER A 213 -5.46 15.72 18.40
C SER A 213 -4.10 16.39 18.55
N ILE A 214 -2.99 15.64 18.66
CA ILE A 214 -1.62 16.18 18.70
C ILE A 214 -1.24 16.82 17.37
N ARG A 215 -1.67 16.22 16.25
CA ARG A 215 -1.47 16.77 14.91
C ARG A 215 -2.26 18.06 14.67
N ASP A 216 -3.44 18.16 15.28
CA ASP A 216 -4.44 19.18 14.96
C ASP A 216 -4.60 20.24 16.08
N ILE A 217 -3.69 20.32 17.07
CA ILE A 217 -3.84 21.13 18.32
C ILE A 217 -4.24 22.60 18.10
N TYR A 218 -4.08 23.17 16.89
CA TYR A 218 -4.30 24.60 16.65
C TYR A 218 -5.20 24.95 15.45
N GLN A 219 -6.08 24.05 15.00
CA GLN A 219 -7.10 24.36 13.99
C GLN A 219 -8.42 24.94 14.57
N SER A 220 -8.47 25.30 15.87
CA SER A 220 -9.66 25.84 16.55
C SER A 220 -9.59 27.33 16.83
#